data_AF-A0AA43ZI66-F1
#
_entry.id   AF-A0AA43ZI66-F1
#
_cell.length_a   1.000
_cell.length_b   1.000
_cell.length_c   1.000
_cell.angle_alpha   90.00
_cell.angle_beta   90.00
_cell.angle_gamma   90.00
#
_symmetry.space_group_name_H-M   'P 1'
#
loop_
_entity.id
_entity.type
_entity.pdbx_description
1 polymer ?
#
loop_
_entity_poly.entity_id
_entity_poly.type
_entity_poly.pdbx_seq_one_letter_code
_entity_poly.pdbx_strand_id
1 'polypeptide(L)'
;MALFDYKGRDASAEVSEAFNLARYGQLRAFGALGELATTVTGTSGNFSPPAGWHDLTAADVNLPADDVDSFGFFHGSTSLSAQVKILAYTGASGAIERLGISFAGTSDIGDLPDYLTLAKGQYLDQFVYVLEAAARFASAHGLTGEDVVVTGYSLGGGATNIMAERSPAVAGGFYENANYFGFDSPNIYDNSEKIMNFGGENDLVYRALGTSTDSIIDGVTEALVHKDREFGSSNDNTVLFNDFYANPLSPFGPTSVFNIVGGWNSHVTNIFSDAFATMARSSFAPIMEKDSAIVVSQLSDLLRPVTWVEDVARDTSSHFGAPAFILGSDKADLLRDGKASDFLEGFAGNDRFSLSTGNDTVVGGDGTDTVQLAGAIGNYEAIRLSDGTLVMHALSGQYGLKEMTSVERVEFGSVIPTSYTVTKTKLDTLLLSDKTYVGHVEGTGGDNNLGGTAGVDRIFGLAGNDVIRGGAGNDLLHGGTGNDQLFGDAGDDELFGGIGNDVLSGGAGNDRLSGGVGSDVFDFSKIASGRDVITDFNKGVEGHDTLLFSASLFKTADAALSHFVQSGADAVLSWLGGSVVLADTKIADLHHGDILIV
;
A
#
# COMPACT_ATOMS: atom_id res chain seq x y z
N MET A 1 -10.95 -0.10 -2.82
CA MET A 1 -10.62 0.26 -4.23
C MET A 1 -9.14 0.03 -4.40
N ALA A 2 -8.75 -0.77 -5.39
CA ALA A 2 -7.35 -1.08 -5.64
C ALA A 2 -6.51 0.20 -5.76
N LEU A 3 -5.27 0.16 -5.25
CA LEU A 3 -4.38 1.31 -5.08
C LEU A 3 -4.22 2.14 -6.37
N PHE A 4 -4.16 1.46 -7.52
CA PHE A 4 -3.95 2.08 -8.83
C PHE A 4 -5.20 2.15 -9.71
N ASP A 5 -6.39 1.88 -9.18
CA ASP A 5 -7.63 1.99 -9.97
C ASP A 5 -7.99 3.48 -10.19
N TYR A 6 -8.07 3.88 -11.46
CA TYR A 6 -8.40 5.24 -11.86
C TYR A 6 -9.38 5.23 -13.03
N LYS A 7 -10.53 5.89 -12.85
CA LYS A 7 -11.65 5.88 -13.82
C LYS A 7 -12.16 4.46 -14.17
N GLY A 8 -12.13 3.54 -13.21
CA GLY A 8 -12.68 2.18 -13.33
C GLY A 8 -11.81 1.23 -14.15
N ARG A 9 -10.49 1.43 -14.12
CA ARG A 9 -9.48 0.58 -14.76
C ARG A 9 -8.17 0.66 -13.98
N ASP A 10 -7.41 -0.43 -14.02
CA ASP A 10 -6.02 -0.43 -13.55
C ASP A 10 -5.18 0.59 -14.33
N ALA A 11 -4.64 1.56 -13.61
CA ALA A 11 -3.79 2.63 -14.13
C ALA A 11 -2.35 2.54 -13.62
N SER A 12 -1.91 1.42 -13.04
CA SER A 12 -0.55 1.21 -12.51
C SER A 12 0.56 1.63 -13.49
N ALA A 13 0.46 1.21 -14.75
CA ALA A 13 1.40 1.58 -15.81
C ALA A 13 1.36 3.09 -16.15
N GLU A 14 0.17 3.70 -16.13
CA GLU A 14 0.02 5.13 -16.40
C GLU A 14 0.53 5.99 -15.25
N VAL A 15 0.34 5.56 -14.00
CA VAL A 15 0.89 6.21 -12.82
C VAL A 15 2.42 6.21 -12.89
N SER A 16 3.04 5.07 -13.22
CA SER A 16 4.49 5.00 -13.41
C SER A 16 4.98 5.87 -14.57
N GLU A 17 4.26 5.88 -15.71
CA GLU A 17 4.60 6.77 -16.83
C GLU A 17 4.47 8.25 -16.46
N ALA A 18 3.37 8.63 -15.80
CA ALA A 18 3.12 9.99 -15.33
C ALA A 18 4.16 10.43 -14.29
N PHE A 19 4.54 9.56 -13.37
CA PHE A 19 5.61 9.84 -12.41
C PHE A 19 6.94 10.12 -13.12
N ASN A 20 7.29 9.31 -14.13
CA ASN A 20 8.51 9.53 -14.90
C ASN A 20 8.46 10.81 -15.76
N LEU A 21 7.29 11.19 -16.27
CA LEU A 21 7.08 12.50 -16.90
C LEU A 21 7.24 13.64 -15.89
N ALA A 22 6.62 13.53 -14.71
CA ALA A 22 6.74 14.51 -13.62
C ALA A 22 8.19 14.68 -13.15
N ARG A 23 8.91 13.56 -13.01
CA ARG A 23 10.34 13.50 -12.70
C ARG A 23 11.17 14.19 -13.77
N TYR A 24 10.90 13.93 -15.05
CA TYR A 24 11.57 14.62 -16.15
C TYR A 24 11.30 16.14 -16.12
N GLY A 25 10.09 16.54 -15.74
CA GLY A 25 9.71 17.92 -15.44
C GLY A 25 10.53 18.58 -14.31
N GLN A 26 11.28 17.82 -13.52
CA GLN A 26 12.16 18.36 -12.49
C GLN A 26 13.65 18.45 -12.88
N LEU A 27 13.99 18.26 -14.16
CA LEU A 27 15.38 18.30 -14.64
C LEU A 27 16.16 19.54 -14.18
N ARG A 28 15.52 20.72 -14.15
CA ARG A 28 16.15 21.96 -13.65
C ARG A 28 16.37 21.94 -12.13
N ALA A 29 15.36 21.52 -11.38
CA ALA A 29 15.37 21.51 -9.92
C ALA A 29 16.41 20.52 -9.36
N PHE A 30 16.42 19.29 -9.87
CA PHE A 30 17.18 18.19 -9.29
C PHE A 30 18.27 17.62 -10.21
N GLY A 31 18.27 17.93 -11.50
CA GLY A 31 19.32 17.47 -12.43
C GLY A 31 20.71 18.00 -12.06
N ALA A 32 20.81 19.22 -11.55
CA ALA A 32 22.06 19.78 -11.02
C ALA A 32 22.46 19.21 -9.65
N LEU A 33 21.49 18.72 -8.87
CA LEU A 33 21.71 18.08 -7.57
C LEU A 33 22.04 16.59 -7.71
N GLY A 34 21.99 16.00 -8.92
CA GLY A 34 22.17 14.58 -9.16
C GLY A 34 23.41 13.96 -8.50
N GLU A 35 24.56 14.64 -8.51
CA GLU A 35 25.78 14.15 -7.82
C GLU A 35 25.64 14.18 -6.29
N LEU A 36 25.01 15.21 -5.73
CA LEU A 36 24.79 15.37 -4.29
C LEU A 36 23.71 14.39 -3.78
N ALA A 37 22.62 14.24 -4.53
CA ALA A 37 21.53 13.32 -4.26
C ALA A 37 22.02 11.86 -4.35
N THR A 38 22.78 11.49 -5.38
CA THR A 38 23.38 10.14 -5.48
C THR A 38 24.27 9.82 -4.28
N THR A 39 24.95 10.82 -3.73
CA THR A 39 25.79 10.67 -2.53
C THR A 39 24.97 10.44 -1.26
N VAL A 40 23.73 10.95 -1.20
CA VAL A 40 22.83 10.86 -0.04
C VAL A 40 21.89 9.66 -0.14
N THR A 41 21.32 9.39 -1.31
CA THR A 41 20.31 8.34 -1.55
C THR A 41 20.92 7.04 -2.06
N GLY A 42 22.15 7.06 -2.58
CA GLY A 42 22.77 5.91 -3.25
C GLY A 42 22.16 5.56 -4.62
N THR A 43 21.27 6.42 -5.16
CA THR A 43 20.55 6.21 -6.42
C THR A 43 20.76 7.39 -7.37
N SER A 44 21.09 7.11 -8.63
CA SER A 44 21.21 8.14 -9.67
C SER A 44 19.87 8.32 -10.38
N GLY A 45 19.36 9.55 -10.45
CA GLY A 45 18.10 9.80 -11.14
C GLY A 45 18.23 9.89 -12.66
N ASN A 46 17.31 9.23 -13.38
CA ASN A 46 17.18 9.41 -14.82
C ASN A 46 16.22 10.58 -15.09
N PHE A 47 16.76 11.69 -15.57
CA PHE A 47 16.00 12.87 -16.02
C PHE A 47 15.95 12.94 -17.55
N SER A 48 15.76 11.80 -18.20
CA SER A 48 15.46 11.70 -19.63
C SER A 48 13.95 11.54 -19.82
N PRO A 49 13.38 11.99 -20.96
CA PRO A 49 11.98 11.71 -21.23
C PRO A 49 11.76 10.18 -21.31
N PRO A 50 10.59 9.66 -20.87
CA PRO A 50 10.27 8.25 -21.02
C PRO A 50 10.28 7.79 -22.48
N ALA A 51 10.42 6.49 -22.72
CA ALA A 51 10.48 5.97 -24.09
C ALA A 51 9.26 6.40 -24.93
N GLY A 52 9.51 6.89 -26.14
CA GLY A 52 8.47 7.40 -27.05
C GLY A 52 8.06 8.85 -26.80
N TRP A 53 8.39 9.43 -25.65
CA TRP A 53 8.13 10.83 -25.33
C TRP A 53 9.27 11.75 -25.77
N HIS A 54 8.92 12.94 -26.26
CA HIS A 54 9.87 13.99 -26.61
C HIS A 54 9.26 15.38 -26.37
N ASP A 55 10.09 16.37 -26.09
CA ASP A 55 9.67 17.75 -25.91
C ASP A 55 9.10 18.33 -27.22
N LEU A 56 8.00 19.06 -27.13
CA LEU A 56 7.56 19.97 -28.18
C LEU A 56 8.28 21.30 -28.06
N THR A 57 8.77 21.80 -29.19
CA THR A 57 9.41 23.12 -29.27
C THR A 57 8.36 24.23 -29.32
N ALA A 58 8.79 25.47 -29.05
CA ALA A 58 7.94 26.65 -29.26
C ALA A 58 7.38 26.71 -30.70
N ALA A 59 8.18 26.29 -31.69
CA ALA A 59 7.76 26.28 -33.09
C ALA A 59 6.65 25.25 -33.35
N ASP A 60 6.72 24.06 -32.72
CA ASP A 60 5.72 23.01 -32.90
C ASP A 60 4.34 23.46 -32.43
N VAL A 61 4.27 24.19 -31.30
CA VAL A 61 3.02 24.73 -30.73
C VAL A 61 2.71 26.15 -31.20
N ASN A 62 3.46 26.69 -32.16
CA ASN A 62 3.31 28.04 -32.72
C ASN A 62 3.33 29.17 -31.66
N LEU A 63 4.35 29.13 -30.80
CA LEU A 63 4.69 30.15 -29.81
C LEU A 63 6.06 30.80 -30.13
N PRO A 64 6.30 32.03 -29.65
CA PRO A 64 7.62 32.67 -29.68
C PRO A 64 8.74 31.80 -29.09
N ALA A 65 9.92 31.83 -29.70
CA ALA A 65 11.08 31.10 -29.21
C ALA A 65 11.53 31.56 -27.81
N ASP A 66 11.25 32.81 -27.43
CA ASP A 66 11.59 33.35 -26.11
C ASP A 66 10.72 32.75 -24.99
N ASP A 67 9.57 32.14 -25.31
CA ASP A 67 8.66 31.52 -24.33
C ASP A 67 9.19 30.16 -23.83
N VAL A 68 10.21 29.61 -24.48
CA VAL A 68 10.82 28.30 -24.17
C VAL A 68 12.32 28.46 -23.94
N ASP A 69 12.81 27.84 -22.88
CA ASP A 69 14.23 27.86 -22.57
C ASP A 69 15.06 26.80 -23.32
N SER A 70 16.37 26.80 -23.09
CA SER A 70 17.30 25.84 -23.69
C SER A 70 17.11 24.38 -23.23
N PHE A 71 16.31 24.15 -22.19
CA PHE A 71 15.98 22.84 -21.64
C PHE A 71 14.58 22.37 -22.05
N GLY A 72 13.86 23.14 -22.89
CA GLY A 72 12.52 22.80 -23.36
C GLY A 72 11.40 23.09 -22.37
N PHE A 73 11.61 23.96 -21.37
CA PHE A 73 10.54 24.43 -20.49
C PHE A 73 9.90 25.70 -21.03
N PHE A 74 8.58 25.71 -21.09
CA PHE A 74 7.79 26.92 -21.25
C PHE A 74 7.68 27.62 -19.90
N HIS A 75 7.81 28.94 -19.88
CA HIS A 75 7.72 29.71 -18.64
C HIS A 75 6.35 30.37 -18.45
N GLY A 76 6.04 30.74 -17.22
CA GLY A 76 4.86 31.53 -16.89
C GLY A 76 4.87 32.90 -17.56
N SER A 77 3.67 33.43 -17.86
CA SER A 77 3.51 34.77 -18.45
C SER A 77 3.94 35.91 -17.52
N THR A 78 4.00 35.65 -16.21
CA THR A 78 4.39 36.64 -15.18
C THR A 78 5.64 36.27 -14.40
N SER A 79 6.11 35.02 -14.46
CA SER A 79 7.33 34.55 -13.81
C SER A 79 8.09 33.55 -14.69
N LEU A 80 9.42 33.70 -14.74
CA LEU A 80 10.33 32.75 -15.38
C LEU A 80 10.60 31.50 -14.51
N SER A 81 10.24 31.57 -13.22
CA SER A 81 10.42 30.48 -12.26
C SER A 81 9.32 29.42 -12.44
N ALA A 82 8.08 29.86 -12.70
CA ALA A 82 6.97 29.00 -13.08
C ALA A 82 7.24 28.34 -14.43
N GLN A 83 7.31 27.00 -14.46
CA GLN A 83 7.75 26.23 -15.62
C GLN A 83 6.82 25.05 -15.92
N VAL A 84 6.67 24.74 -17.20
CA VAL A 84 5.92 23.57 -17.69
C VAL A 84 6.61 22.97 -18.92
N LYS A 85 6.64 21.64 -19.01
CA LYS A 85 7.00 20.93 -20.23
C LYS A 85 5.76 20.48 -20.97
N ILE A 86 5.78 20.64 -22.29
CA ILE A 86 4.79 20.05 -23.19
C ILE A 86 5.51 18.98 -24.01
N LEU A 87 5.03 17.75 -23.92
CA LEU A 87 5.62 16.59 -24.56
C LEU A 87 4.62 15.91 -25.50
N ALA A 88 5.14 15.24 -26.51
CA ALA A 88 4.36 14.37 -27.39
C ALA A 88 4.88 12.93 -27.31
N TYR A 89 3.97 11.97 -27.33
CA TYR A 89 4.30 10.56 -27.51
C TYR A 89 4.14 10.17 -28.97
N THR A 90 5.20 9.63 -29.57
CA THR A 90 5.17 9.11 -30.93
C THR A 90 5.11 7.58 -30.91
N GLY A 91 4.02 7.04 -31.44
CA GLY A 91 3.85 5.59 -31.57
C GLY A 91 4.70 4.98 -32.67
N ALA A 92 4.64 3.66 -32.80
CA ALA A 92 5.45 2.90 -33.77
C ALA A 92 5.19 3.30 -35.24
N SER A 93 4.02 3.90 -35.53
CA SER A 93 3.65 4.41 -36.85
C SER A 93 4.36 5.72 -37.22
N GLY A 94 5.00 6.39 -36.25
CA GLY A 94 5.53 7.74 -36.39
C GLY A 94 4.47 8.84 -36.17
N ALA A 95 3.21 8.49 -35.90
CA ALA A 95 2.18 9.46 -35.55
C ALA A 95 2.28 9.89 -34.08
N ILE A 96 1.84 11.11 -33.80
CA ILE A 96 1.64 11.57 -32.43
C ILE A 96 0.32 10.99 -31.93
N GLU A 97 0.39 10.25 -30.82
CA GLU A 97 -0.75 9.51 -30.28
C GLU A 97 -1.21 10.05 -28.92
N ARG A 98 -0.33 10.74 -28.18
CA ARG A 98 -0.65 11.31 -26.86
C ARG A 98 0.09 12.62 -26.61
N LEU A 99 -0.46 13.45 -25.72
CA LEU A 99 0.15 14.69 -25.25
C LEU A 99 0.42 14.61 -23.75
N GLY A 100 1.56 15.15 -23.32
CA GLY A 100 2.00 15.19 -21.93
C GLY A 100 2.17 16.63 -21.49
N ILE A 101 1.61 16.98 -20.35
CA ILE A 101 1.76 18.29 -19.72
C ILE A 101 2.37 18.04 -18.34
N SER A 102 3.64 18.39 -18.17
CA SER A 102 4.36 18.19 -16.92
C SER A 102 4.71 19.54 -16.29
N PHE A 103 4.01 19.92 -15.23
CA PHE A 103 4.35 21.11 -14.45
C PHE A 103 5.60 20.87 -13.61
N ALA A 104 6.51 21.84 -13.60
CA ALA A 104 7.72 21.77 -12.79
C ALA A 104 7.40 22.05 -11.31
N GLY A 105 8.18 21.42 -10.43
CA GLY A 105 8.21 21.73 -9.01
C GLY A 105 9.13 22.92 -8.74
N THR A 106 9.40 23.18 -7.47
CA THR A 106 10.31 24.25 -7.06
C THR A 106 11.74 23.95 -7.51
N SER A 107 12.27 24.80 -8.39
CA SER A 107 13.61 24.69 -8.95
C SER A 107 14.59 25.72 -8.39
N ASP A 108 14.09 26.80 -7.78
CA ASP A 108 14.91 27.76 -7.04
C ASP A 108 14.14 28.51 -5.93
N ILE A 109 14.87 29.30 -5.13
CA ILE A 109 14.29 30.08 -4.01
C ILE A 109 13.27 31.15 -4.46
N GLY A 110 13.24 31.48 -5.74
CA GLY A 110 12.29 32.39 -6.37
C GLY A 110 10.88 31.80 -6.51
N ASP A 111 10.70 30.48 -6.30
CA ASP A 111 9.39 29.80 -6.33
C ASP A 111 8.63 29.90 -4.99
N LEU A 112 9.23 30.47 -3.94
CA LEU A 112 8.55 30.62 -2.64
C LEU A 112 7.24 31.45 -2.72
N PRO A 113 7.18 32.57 -3.48
CA PRO A 113 5.95 33.31 -3.73
C PRO A 113 4.92 32.50 -4.55
N ASP A 114 5.36 31.51 -5.33
CA ASP A 114 4.47 30.70 -6.15
C ASP A 114 3.59 29.78 -5.31
N TYR A 115 4.03 29.30 -4.14
CA TYR A 115 3.15 28.61 -3.19
C TYR A 115 1.98 29.48 -2.71
N LEU A 116 2.20 30.78 -2.52
CA LEU A 116 1.11 31.71 -2.15
C LEU A 116 0.14 31.94 -3.32
N THR A 117 0.65 31.90 -4.55
CA THR A 117 -0.15 32.03 -5.78
C THR A 117 -0.90 30.75 -6.09
N LEU A 118 -0.30 29.59 -5.83
CA LEU A 118 -0.86 28.25 -5.90
C LEU A 118 -2.04 28.13 -4.94
N ALA A 119 -1.86 28.52 -3.69
CA ALA A 119 -2.91 28.50 -2.68
C ALA A 119 -4.10 29.43 -3.00
N LYS A 120 -3.92 30.38 -3.93
CA LYS A 120 -4.99 31.25 -4.45
C LYS A 120 -5.61 30.73 -5.76
N GLY A 121 -5.17 29.58 -6.27
CA GLY A 121 -5.60 29.01 -7.55
C GLY A 121 -5.11 29.80 -8.78
N GLN A 122 -4.21 30.76 -8.59
CA GLN A 122 -3.77 31.72 -9.62
C GLN A 122 -2.53 31.24 -10.38
N TYR A 123 -1.85 30.20 -9.91
CA TYR A 123 -0.62 29.71 -10.52
C TYR A 123 -0.83 29.25 -11.97
N LEU A 124 -1.96 28.59 -12.24
CA LEU A 124 -2.32 28.11 -13.58
C LEU A 124 -2.53 29.25 -14.60
N ASP A 125 -2.91 30.46 -14.14
CA ASP A 125 -3.17 31.61 -15.03
C ASP A 125 -1.92 31.99 -15.85
N GLN A 126 -0.74 31.69 -15.32
CA GLN A 126 0.53 31.95 -15.98
C GLN A 126 0.75 31.07 -17.23
N PHE A 127 0.08 29.92 -17.32
CA PHE A 127 0.28 28.92 -18.38
C PHE A 127 -0.85 28.84 -19.39
N VAL A 128 -1.94 29.60 -19.22
CA VAL A 128 -3.12 29.54 -20.12
C VAL A 128 -2.73 29.66 -21.59
N TYR A 129 -1.79 30.54 -21.92
CA TYR A 129 -1.34 30.73 -23.30
C TYR A 129 -0.66 29.47 -23.90
N VAL A 130 0.13 28.74 -23.10
CA VAL A 130 0.77 27.48 -23.50
C VAL A 130 -0.26 26.36 -23.58
N LEU A 131 -1.18 26.28 -22.61
CA LEU A 131 -2.23 25.26 -22.58
C LEU A 131 -3.18 25.40 -23.78
N GLU A 132 -3.52 26.63 -24.19
CA GLU A 132 -4.29 26.85 -25.42
C GLU A 132 -3.50 26.47 -26.68
N ALA A 133 -2.20 26.72 -26.71
CA ALA A 133 -1.33 26.33 -27.82
C ALA A 133 -1.21 24.80 -27.95
N ALA A 134 -0.99 24.11 -26.84
CA ALA A 134 -0.92 22.67 -26.77
C ALA A 134 -2.25 21.99 -27.17
N ALA A 135 -3.40 22.54 -26.76
CA ALA A 135 -4.72 22.05 -27.16
C ALA A 135 -4.95 22.17 -28.68
N ARG A 136 -4.52 23.28 -29.29
CA ARG A 136 -4.55 23.45 -30.75
C ARG A 136 -3.65 22.44 -31.46
N PHE A 137 -2.43 22.23 -30.94
CA PHE A 137 -1.50 21.23 -31.47
C PHE A 137 -2.09 19.82 -31.42
N ALA A 138 -2.64 19.42 -30.27
CA ALA A 138 -3.28 18.12 -30.09
C ALA A 138 -4.46 17.93 -31.05
N SER A 139 -5.34 18.93 -31.13
CA SER A 139 -6.48 18.92 -32.06
C SER A 139 -6.04 18.79 -33.53
N ALA A 140 -4.94 19.43 -33.92
CA ALA A 140 -4.39 19.35 -35.27
C ALA A 140 -3.84 17.94 -35.62
N HIS A 141 -3.50 17.16 -34.60
CA HIS A 141 -3.07 15.76 -34.72
C HIS A 141 -4.22 14.76 -34.48
N GLY A 142 -5.46 15.24 -34.34
CA GLY A 142 -6.64 14.39 -34.15
C GLY A 142 -6.82 13.88 -32.72
N LEU A 143 -6.06 14.42 -31.76
CA LEU A 143 -6.17 14.07 -30.35
C LEU A 143 -7.30 14.84 -29.66
N THR A 144 -7.84 14.23 -28.61
CA THR A 144 -8.83 14.80 -27.69
C THR A 144 -8.24 14.95 -26.29
N GLY A 145 -9.03 15.48 -25.35
CA GLY A 145 -8.61 15.56 -23.95
C GLY A 145 -8.23 14.20 -23.34
N GLU A 146 -8.89 13.11 -23.75
CA GLU A 146 -8.63 11.76 -23.23
C GLU A 146 -7.22 11.25 -23.57
N ASP A 147 -6.60 11.79 -24.62
CA ASP A 147 -5.24 11.46 -25.06
C ASP A 147 -4.17 12.31 -24.34
N VAL A 148 -4.57 13.11 -23.35
CA VAL A 148 -3.69 14.00 -22.58
C VAL A 148 -3.42 13.42 -21.19
N VAL A 149 -2.14 13.35 -20.83
CA VAL A 149 -1.68 13.10 -19.47
C VAL A 149 -1.19 14.43 -18.88
N VAL A 150 -1.77 14.84 -17.77
CA VAL A 150 -1.37 16.03 -17.00
C VAL A 150 -0.79 15.59 -15.68
N THR A 151 0.43 16.03 -15.39
CA THR A 151 1.17 15.58 -14.21
C THR A 151 2.16 16.62 -13.70
N GLY A 152 2.71 16.36 -12.52
CA GLY A 152 3.68 17.22 -11.86
C GLY A 152 4.03 16.68 -10.49
N TYR A 153 5.19 17.13 -10.00
CA TYR A 153 5.73 16.76 -8.69
C TYR A 153 5.83 18.02 -7.82
N SER A 154 5.52 17.94 -6.52
CA SER A 154 5.58 19.07 -5.59
C SER A 154 4.67 20.22 -6.01
N LEU A 155 5.18 21.46 -6.13
CA LEU A 155 4.49 22.60 -6.70
C LEU A 155 3.82 22.28 -8.05
N GLY A 156 4.46 21.44 -8.88
CA GLY A 156 3.89 20.95 -10.13
C GLY A 156 2.69 20.03 -9.93
N GLY A 157 2.72 19.17 -8.91
CA GLY A 157 1.56 18.36 -8.52
C GLY A 157 0.39 19.23 -8.05
N GLY A 158 0.69 20.33 -7.37
CA GLY A 158 -0.30 21.33 -7.01
C GLY A 158 -0.94 22.02 -8.22
N ALA A 159 -0.13 22.35 -9.22
CA ALA A 159 -0.60 22.90 -10.49
C ALA A 159 -1.49 21.90 -11.26
N THR A 160 -1.15 20.61 -11.22
CA THR A 160 -1.99 19.52 -11.76
C THR A 160 -3.36 19.46 -11.08
N ASN A 161 -3.42 19.58 -9.75
CA ASN A 161 -4.68 19.64 -9.01
C ASN A 161 -5.54 20.86 -9.41
N ILE A 162 -4.93 22.04 -9.51
CA ILE A 162 -5.64 23.26 -9.97
C ILE A 162 -6.13 23.11 -11.41
N MET A 163 -5.33 22.48 -12.28
CA MET A 163 -5.72 22.24 -13.67
C MET A 163 -6.87 21.24 -13.76
N ALA A 164 -6.89 20.20 -12.93
CA ALA A 164 -8.00 19.25 -12.87
C ALA A 164 -9.30 19.95 -12.46
N GLU A 165 -9.27 20.74 -11.38
CA GLU A 165 -10.41 21.51 -10.87
C GLU A 165 -10.93 22.52 -11.91
N ARG A 166 -10.03 23.19 -12.64
CA ARG A 166 -10.37 24.24 -13.61
C ARG A 166 -10.53 23.74 -15.04
N SER A 167 -10.35 22.45 -15.29
CA SER A 167 -10.32 21.85 -16.64
C SER A 167 -11.51 22.22 -17.55
N PRO A 168 -12.76 22.40 -17.07
CA PRO A 168 -13.87 22.80 -17.94
C PRO A 168 -13.73 24.22 -18.51
N ALA A 169 -12.92 25.08 -17.88
CA ALA A 169 -12.70 26.46 -18.29
C ALA A 169 -11.38 26.68 -19.06
N VAL A 170 -10.46 25.71 -19.03
CA VAL A 170 -9.15 25.82 -19.68
C VAL A 170 -9.26 25.40 -21.15
N ALA A 171 -8.74 26.23 -22.05
CA ALA A 171 -8.73 25.98 -23.50
C ALA A 171 -10.11 25.55 -24.07
N GLY A 172 -11.19 26.17 -23.57
CA GLY A 172 -12.56 25.88 -24.00
C GLY A 172 -13.08 24.49 -23.58
N GLY A 173 -12.53 23.91 -22.51
CA GLY A 173 -12.94 22.60 -21.98
C GLY A 173 -12.20 21.41 -22.60
N PHE A 174 -11.18 21.64 -23.44
CA PHE A 174 -10.43 20.58 -24.11
C PHE A 174 -9.87 19.54 -23.12
N TYR A 175 -9.45 19.98 -21.93
CA TYR A 175 -8.81 19.13 -20.93
C TYR A 175 -9.76 18.47 -19.93
N GLU A 176 -11.09 18.67 -20.05
CA GLU A 176 -12.06 18.16 -19.07
C GLU A 176 -11.97 16.65 -18.84
N ASN A 177 -11.62 15.89 -19.88
CA ASN A 177 -11.51 14.43 -19.84
C ASN A 177 -10.06 13.92 -19.78
N ALA A 178 -9.08 14.81 -19.59
CA ALA A 178 -7.68 14.43 -19.47
C ALA A 178 -7.43 13.53 -18.24
N ASN A 179 -6.27 12.87 -18.24
CA ASN A 179 -5.83 12.00 -17.16
C ASN A 179 -4.89 12.79 -16.25
N TYR A 180 -5.24 12.92 -14.97
CA TYR A 180 -4.54 13.77 -14.01
C TYR A 180 -3.90 12.92 -12.91
N PHE A 181 -2.58 13.06 -12.78
CA PHE A 181 -1.79 12.38 -11.75
C PHE A 181 -0.90 13.40 -11.04
N GLY A 182 -1.22 13.72 -9.79
CA GLY A 182 -0.44 14.65 -8.95
C GLY A 182 0.49 13.88 -8.02
N PHE A 183 1.77 14.28 -7.93
CA PHE A 183 2.75 13.63 -7.06
C PHE A 183 3.28 14.58 -6.00
N ASP A 184 3.30 14.14 -4.74
CA ASP A 184 3.69 14.90 -3.54
C ASP A 184 3.12 16.32 -3.55
N SER A 185 1.83 16.42 -3.95
CA SER A 185 1.12 17.68 -4.12
C SER A 185 0.79 18.33 -2.78
N PRO A 186 1.06 19.63 -2.61
CA PRO A 186 0.69 20.35 -1.38
C PRO A 186 -0.81 20.60 -1.25
N ASN A 187 -1.51 20.85 -2.36
CA ASN A 187 -2.96 21.02 -2.39
C ASN A 187 -3.65 19.85 -3.07
N ILE A 188 -4.86 19.54 -2.63
CA ILE A 188 -5.65 18.39 -3.09
C ILE A 188 -6.97 18.89 -3.67
N TYR A 189 -7.22 18.58 -4.95
CA TYR A 189 -8.56 18.61 -5.53
C TYR A 189 -9.22 17.26 -5.26
N ASP A 190 -10.07 17.20 -4.23
CA ASP A 190 -10.57 15.93 -3.73
C ASP A 190 -11.71 15.34 -4.58
N ASN A 191 -11.34 14.81 -5.75
CA ASN A 191 -12.25 14.16 -6.67
C ASN A 191 -11.55 12.99 -7.37
N SER A 192 -11.76 11.77 -6.85
CA SER A 192 -11.16 10.52 -7.34
C SER A 192 -11.56 10.15 -8.77
N GLU A 193 -12.66 10.70 -9.30
CA GLU A 193 -13.05 10.49 -10.70
C GLU A 193 -12.22 11.36 -11.66
N LYS A 194 -11.59 12.43 -11.16
CA LYS A 194 -10.86 13.41 -11.98
C LYS A 194 -9.36 13.33 -11.80
N ILE A 195 -8.86 13.12 -10.59
CA ILE A 195 -7.43 13.14 -10.30
C ILE A 195 -7.05 12.06 -9.29
N MET A 196 -5.86 11.51 -9.48
CA MET A 196 -5.20 10.63 -8.53
C MET A 196 -3.99 11.34 -7.95
N ASN A 197 -3.94 11.47 -6.63
CA ASN A 197 -2.83 12.08 -5.91
C ASN A 197 -2.01 10.99 -5.24
N PHE A 198 -0.69 11.07 -5.42
CA PHE A 198 0.24 10.10 -4.88
C PHE A 198 1.35 10.76 -4.07
N GLY A 199 1.67 10.23 -2.89
CA GLY A 199 2.77 10.74 -2.10
C GLY A 199 3.11 9.90 -0.87
N GLY A 200 4.17 10.28 -0.17
CA GLY A 200 4.54 9.68 1.11
C GLY A 200 3.85 10.39 2.27
N GLU A 201 3.29 9.66 3.25
CA GLU A 201 2.71 10.26 4.46
C GLU A 201 3.74 11.03 5.29
N ASN A 202 5.02 10.62 5.20
CA ASN A 202 6.15 11.24 5.85
C ASN A 202 6.81 12.33 4.98
N ASP A 203 6.18 12.73 3.87
CA ASP A 203 6.52 13.91 3.09
C ASP A 203 5.79 15.15 3.64
N LEU A 204 6.56 16.16 4.05
CA LEU A 204 6.02 17.39 4.63
C LEU A 204 5.34 18.32 3.63
N VAL A 205 5.57 18.12 2.33
CA VAL A 205 4.91 18.88 1.27
C VAL A 205 3.56 18.26 0.98
N TYR A 206 3.49 16.93 0.96
CA TYR A 206 2.28 16.22 0.55
C TYR A 206 1.10 16.58 1.46
N ARG A 207 -0.04 16.94 0.85
CA ARG A 207 -1.30 17.26 1.54
C ARG A 207 -1.27 18.48 2.48
N ALA A 208 -0.15 19.21 2.55
CA ALA A 208 0.10 20.27 3.54
C ALA A 208 -0.88 21.46 3.50
N LEU A 209 -1.42 21.81 2.33
CA LEU A 209 -2.34 22.94 2.14
C LEU A 209 -3.82 22.52 2.12
N GLY A 210 -4.10 21.22 1.95
CA GLY A 210 -5.46 20.71 1.80
C GLY A 210 -6.16 21.16 0.52
N THR A 211 -7.47 21.38 0.60
CA THR A 211 -8.35 21.73 -0.52
C THR A 211 -8.38 23.23 -0.79
N SER A 212 -8.95 23.63 -1.94
CA SER A 212 -9.15 25.04 -2.30
C SER A 212 -10.04 25.82 -1.32
N THR A 213 -10.80 25.12 -0.46
CA THR A 213 -11.64 25.73 0.57
C THR A 213 -10.96 25.89 1.93
N ASP A 214 -9.79 25.29 2.12
CA ASP A 214 -9.09 25.33 3.40
C ASP A 214 -8.36 26.66 3.62
N SER A 215 -8.27 27.05 4.88
CA SER A 215 -7.52 28.22 5.29
C SER A 215 -6.03 27.94 5.15
N ILE A 216 -5.35 28.74 4.35
CA ILE A 216 -3.88 28.68 4.17
C ILE A 216 -3.16 28.79 5.53
N ILE A 217 -3.69 29.59 6.46
CA ILE A 217 -3.09 29.76 7.79
C ILE A 217 -3.24 28.48 8.62
N ASP A 218 -4.39 27.81 8.52
CA ASP A 218 -4.63 26.56 9.24
C ASP A 218 -3.81 25.43 8.62
N GLY A 219 -3.75 25.32 7.28
CA GLY A 219 -2.89 24.37 6.58
C GLY A 219 -1.40 24.55 6.89
N VAL A 220 -0.88 25.78 6.90
CA VAL A 220 0.51 26.05 7.32
C VAL A 220 0.73 25.73 8.80
N THR A 221 -0.26 25.97 9.66
CA THR A 221 -0.17 25.62 11.08
C THR A 221 -0.20 24.09 11.28
N GLU A 222 -1.01 23.38 10.50
CA GLU A 222 -1.12 21.92 10.49
C GLU A 222 0.12 21.24 9.94
N ALA A 223 0.69 21.75 8.84
CA ALA A 223 1.98 21.32 8.29
C ALA A 223 3.15 21.56 9.26
N LEU A 224 3.01 22.49 10.21
CA LEU A 224 3.98 22.71 11.28
C LEU A 224 3.80 21.74 12.47
N VAL A 225 2.63 21.13 12.61
CA VAL A 225 2.34 20.15 13.67
C VAL A 225 2.17 18.71 13.14
N HIS A 226 2.46 18.47 11.85
CA HIS A 226 2.48 17.15 11.20
C HIS A 226 1.19 16.35 11.37
N LYS A 227 0.03 16.99 11.13
CA LYS A 227 -1.22 16.24 11.08
C LYS A 227 -1.37 15.59 9.71
N ASP A 228 -1.47 14.26 9.73
CA ASP A 228 -1.80 13.47 8.56
C ASP A 228 -3.28 13.68 8.18
N ARG A 229 -3.55 14.12 6.96
CA ARG A 229 -4.89 14.48 6.47
C ARG A 229 -5.30 13.50 5.39
N GLU A 230 -6.46 12.88 5.53
CA GLU A 230 -6.96 11.91 4.55
C GLU A 230 -7.84 12.56 3.48
N PHE A 231 -7.74 12.09 2.23
CA PHE A 231 -8.59 12.54 1.13
C PHE A 231 -8.98 11.40 0.18
N GLY A 232 -10.20 11.45 -0.33
CA GLY A 232 -10.74 10.42 -1.24
C GLY A 232 -9.99 10.30 -2.57
N SER A 233 -9.12 11.25 -2.92
CA SER A 233 -8.26 11.25 -4.11
C SER A 233 -6.77 10.95 -3.85
N SER A 234 -6.30 10.80 -2.60
CA SER A 234 -4.88 10.56 -2.24
C SER A 234 -4.58 9.20 -1.63
N ASN A 235 -3.46 8.56 -1.96
CA ASN A 235 -2.98 7.48 -1.09
C ASN A 235 -2.54 8.08 0.25
N ASP A 236 -3.10 7.60 1.35
CA ASP A 236 -2.92 8.30 2.61
C ASP A 236 -1.85 7.68 3.51
N ASN A 237 -1.65 6.36 3.43
CA ASN A 237 -0.88 5.56 4.40
C ASN A 237 0.40 4.91 3.81
N THR A 238 1.06 5.60 2.87
CA THR A 238 2.32 5.11 2.28
C THR A 238 3.54 5.75 2.94
N VAL A 239 4.38 4.94 3.58
CA VAL A 239 5.62 5.36 4.23
C VAL A 239 6.82 5.18 3.31
N LEU A 240 7.57 6.26 3.08
CA LEU A 240 8.88 6.19 2.43
C LEU A 240 9.96 5.94 3.50
N PHE A 241 10.33 4.68 3.73
CA PHE A 241 11.22 4.27 4.82
C PHE A 241 12.69 4.54 4.50
N ASN A 242 13.10 5.80 4.60
CA ASN A 242 14.47 6.26 4.35
C ASN A 242 15.29 6.42 5.64
N ASP A 243 16.57 6.75 5.51
CA ASP A 243 17.52 6.91 6.62
C ASP A 243 17.05 7.89 7.71
N PHE A 244 16.28 8.92 7.35
CA PHE A 244 15.78 9.92 8.28
C PHE A 244 14.54 9.43 9.01
N TYR A 245 13.63 8.76 8.30
CA TYR A 245 12.50 8.11 8.93
C TYR A 245 12.99 7.06 9.92
N ALA A 246 13.98 6.24 9.54
CA ALA A 246 14.59 5.23 10.40
C ALA A 246 15.27 5.82 11.66
N ASN A 247 15.77 7.06 11.62
CA ASN A 247 16.51 7.68 12.73
C ASN A 247 15.89 9.00 13.22
N PRO A 248 15.00 8.96 14.25
CA PRO A 248 14.39 10.16 14.82
C PRO A 248 15.38 11.07 15.56
N LEU A 249 16.59 10.58 15.87
CA LEU A 249 17.68 11.36 16.48
C LEU A 249 18.66 11.92 15.44
N SER A 250 18.26 11.97 14.17
CA SER A 250 19.05 12.55 13.09
C SER A 250 19.66 13.90 13.53
N PRO A 251 20.98 14.11 13.35
CA PRO A 251 21.68 15.32 13.81
C PRO A 251 21.20 16.59 13.11
N PHE A 252 20.35 16.45 12.09
CA PHE A 252 19.79 17.53 11.28
C PHE A 252 18.51 18.13 11.90
N GLY A 253 18.05 17.66 13.07
CA GLY A 253 16.94 18.26 13.81
C GLY A 253 15.55 17.72 13.43
N PRO A 254 14.47 18.18 14.10
CA PRO A 254 13.11 17.66 13.90
C PRO A 254 12.59 17.93 12.47
N THR A 255 11.64 17.13 12.03
CA THR A 255 10.89 17.33 10.78
C THR A 255 10.21 18.71 10.80
N SER A 256 10.44 19.53 9.77
CA SER A 256 9.80 20.83 9.58
C SER A 256 9.98 21.27 8.13
N VAL A 257 8.99 21.96 7.57
CA VAL A 257 9.10 22.62 6.25
C VAL A 257 10.27 23.60 6.17
N PHE A 258 10.77 24.12 7.31
CA PHE A 258 11.93 25.01 7.38
C PHE A 258 13.27 24.28 7.56
N ASN A 259 13.24 22.96 7.81
CA ASN A 259 14.42 22.11 7.92
C ASN A 259 14.65 21.37 6.60
N ILE A 260 15.34 22.02 5.66
CA ILE A 260 15.57 21.48 4.31
C ILE A 260 16.39 20.17 4.35
N VAL A 261 17.30 20.00 5.32
CA VAL A 261 18.18 18.83 5.39
C VAL A 261 17.49 17.63 6.04
N GLY A 262 16.64 17.85 7.06
CA GLY A 262 15.94 16.77 7.76
C GLY A 262 14.49 16.53 7.33
N GLY A 263 13.75 17.58 7.00
CA GLY A 263 12.31 17.55 6.73
C GLY A 263 11.91 17.32 5.27
N TRP A 264 12.76 17.69 4.31
CA TRP A 264 12.49 17.49 2.88
C TRP A 264 13.07 16.17 2.35
N ASN A 265 13.64 15.32 3.22
CA ASN A 265 14.34 14.13 2.74
C ASN A 265 13.40 13.15 2.04
N SER A 266 12.20 12.89 2.57
CA SER A 266 11.24 11.99 1.93
C SER A 266 10.77 12.53 0.57
N HIS A 267 10.51 13.84 0.50
CA HIS A 267 10.23 14.56 -0.75
C HIS A 267 11.34 14.36 -1.79
N VAL A 268 12.59 14.59 -1.41
CA VAL A 268 13.71 14.40 -2.34
C VAL A 268 13.93 12.93 -2.64
N THR A 269 13.77 12.01 -1.69
CA THR A 269 14.07 10.59 -1.89
C THR A 269 13.16 9.96 -2.93
N ASN A 270 11.85 10.27 -2.87
CA ASN A 270 10.85 9.65 -3.74
C ASN A 270 11.18 9.87 -5.23
N ILE A 271 11.62 11.08 -5.59
CA ILE A 271 12.01 11.40 -6.97
C ILE A 271 13.17 10.55 -7.49
N PHE A 272 13.99 9.97 -6.60
CA PHE A 272 15.16 9.20 -6.98
C PHE A 272 14.91 7.70 -7.03
N SER A 273 13.94 7.19 -6.27
CA SER A 273 13.77 5.76 -6.05
C SER A 273 12.49 5.14 -6.63
N ASP A 274 11.50 5.95 -7.01
CA ASP A 274 10.25 5.49 -7.64
C ASP A 274 9.52 4.41 -6.80
N ALA A 275 9.07 4.79 -5.60
CA ALA A 275 8.33 3.90 -4.71
C ALA A 275 7.04 3.35 -5.36
N PHE A 276 6.46 4.08 -6.31
CA PHE A 276 5.28 3.67 -7.06
C PHE A 276 5.55 2.45 -7.93
N ALA A 277 6.68 2.42 -8.64
CA ALA A 277 7.10 1.26 -9.41
C ALA A 277 7.32 0.03 -8.51
N THR A 278 7.86 0.22 -7.30
CA THR A 278 8.02 -0.87 -6.32
C THR A 278 6.68 -1.45 -5.88
N MET A 279 5.71 -0.60 -5.54
CA MET A 279 4.36 -1.04 -5.19
C MET A 279 3.67 -1.74 -6.37
N ALA A 280 3.74 -1.16 -7.57
CA ALA A 280 3.08 -1.71 -8.77
C ALA A 280 3.64 -3.07 -9.22
N ARG A 281 4.92 -3.36 -8.94
CA ARG A 281 5.55 -4.65 -9.31
C ARG A 281 5.47 -5.70 -8.21
N SER A 282 5.00 -5.35 -7.02
CA SER A 282 4.82 -6.29 -5.90
C SER A 282 3.84 -7.39 -6.27
N SER A 283 4.11 -8.60 -5.80
CA SER A 283 3.16 -9.72 -5.88
C SER A 283 1.85 -9.43 -5.12
N PHE A 284 1.89 -8.52 -4.16
CA PHE A 284 0.76 -8.06 -3.36
C PHE A 284 0.01 -6.86 -3.97
N ALA A 285 0.48 -6.30 -5.09
CA ALA A 285 -0.19 -5.16 -5.74
C ALA A 285 -1.71 -5.38 -6.00
N PRO A 286 -2.19 -6.59 -6.36
CA PRO A 286 -3.62 -6.81 -6.58
C PRO A 286 -4.53 -6.64 -5.36
N ILE A 287 -3.97 -6.70 -4.14
CA ILE A 287 -4.69 -6.60 -2.86
C ILE A 287 -4.34 -5.34 -2.08
N MET A 288 -3.50 -4.46 -2.66
CA MET A 288 -3.25 -3.14 -2.11
C MET A 288 -4.39 -2.21 -2.48
N GLU A 289 -4.87 -1.45 -1.51
CA GLU A 289 -5.84 -0.39 -1.68
C GLU A 289 -5.23 0.98 -1.45
N LYS A 290 -6.00 1.98 -1.84
CA LYS A 290 -5.67 3.40 -1.68
C LYS A 290 -5.16 3.75 -0.26
N ASP A 291 -5.80 3.18 0.76
CA ASP A 291 -5.55 3.51 2.17
C ASP A 291 -4.85 2.36 2.92
N SER A 292 -4.32 1.36 2.21
CA SER A 292 -3.47 0.35 2.81
C SER A 292 -2.24 0.98 3.46
N ALA A 293 -1.86 0.48 4.64
CA ALA A 293 -0.55 0.80 5.21
C ALA A 293 0.54 0.14 4.36
N ILE A 294 1.34 0.95 3.67
CA ILE A 294 2.40 0.45 2.78
C ILE A 294 3.72 1.09 3.16
N VAL A 295 4.68 0.29 3.60
CA VAL A 295 6.03 0.71 3.97
C VAL A 295 7.00 0.29 2.87
N VAL A 296 7.58 1.26 2.16
CA VAL A 296 8.53 0.97 1.07
C VAL A 296 9.95 1.26 1.54
N SER A 297 10.86 0.28 1.43
CA SER A 297 12.28 0.42 1.76
C SER A 297 12.94 1.46 0.85
N GLN A 298 13.49 2.50 1.47
CA GLN A 298 14.17 3.62 0.81
C GLN A 298 15.52 3.93 1.48
N LEU A 299 16.08 2.94 2.17
CA LEU A 299 17.33 3.08 2.92
C LEU A 299 18.54 3.28 2.01
N SER A 300 19.56 3.97 2.49
CA SER A 300 20.85 4.01 1.82
C SER A 300 21.62 2.70 1.99
N ASP A 301 22.63 2.47 1.16
CA ASP A 301 23.54 1.32 1.27
C ASP A 301 24.28 1.27 2.62
N LEU A 302 24.37 2.41 3.32
CA LEU A 302 25.00 2.51 4.62
C LEU A 302 24.12 1.94 5.74
N LEU A 303 22.82 2.26 5.74
CA LEU A 303 21.91 1.85 6.82
C LEU A 303 21.17 0.55 6.55
N ARG A 304 20.91 0.21 5.28
CA ARG A 304 20.18 -1.02 4.91
C ARG A 304 20.69 -2.30 5.61
N PRO A 305 22.01 -2.55 5.75
CA PRO A 305 22.50 -3.78 6.38
C PRO A 305 22.27 -3.88 7.90
N VAL A 306 21.84 -2.80 8.56
CA VAL A 306 21.75 -2.70 10.03
C VAL A 306 20.41 -2.16 10.54
N THR A 307 19.51 -1.77 9.64
CA THR A 307 18.23 -1.14 9.97
C THR A 307 17.08 -2.00 9.45
N TRP A 308 16.15 -2.32 10.34
CA TRP A 308 14.91 -3.02 9.98
C TRP A 308 13.91 -2.02 9.42
N VAL A 309 13.36 -2.33 8.25
CA VAL A 309 12.21 -1.67 7.66
C VAL A 309 10.98 -2.28 8.32
N GLU A 310 10.19 -1.44 8.98
CA GLU A 310 9.02 -1.84 9.76
C GLU A 310 8.02 -0.68 9.81
N ASP A 311 6.76 -0.96 10.08
CA ASP A 311 5.80 0.08 10.45
C ASP A 311 6.12 0.55 11.88
N VAL A 312 6.51 1.83 12.04
CA VAL A 312 6.97 2.39 13.31
C VAL A 312 5.96 3.41 13.80
N ALA A 313 5.57 3.32 15.07
CA ALA A 313 4.78 4.35 15.74
C ALA A 313 5.47 5.72 15.63
N ARG A 314 4.91 6.60 14.80
CA ARG A 314 5.35 7.98 14.58
C ARG A 314 4.14 8.91 14.67
N ASP A 315 4.39 10.18 14.98
CA ASP A 315 3.33 11.19 15.05
C ASP A 315 2.58 11.35 13.71
N THR A 316 3.21 10.96 12.59
CA THR A 316 2.63 10.99 11.24
C THR A 316 1.89 9.72 10.85
N SER A 317 2.05 8.62 11.58
CA SER A 317 1.48 7.32 11.21
C SER A 317 0.36 6.96 12.19
N SER A 318 -0.88 7.02 11.71
CA SER A 318 -2.08 6.62 12.46
C SER A 318 -2.35 5.11 12.38
N HIS A 319 -1.66 4.41 11.47
CA HIS A 319 -1.88 3.00 11.13
C HIS A 319 -1.00 2.01 11.90
N PHE A 320 -0.14 2.47 12.82
CA PHE A 320 0.74 1.58 13.58
C PHE A 320 -0.02 0.43 14.27
N GLY A 321 0.33 -0.80 13.90
CA GLY A 321 -0.27 -2.03 14.44
C GLY A 321 -1.50 -2.52 13.68
N ALA A 322 -1.84 -1.89 12.56
CA ALA A 322 -2.70 -2.47 11.53
C ALA A 322 -1.89 -3.41 10.60
N PRO A 323 -2.54 -4.29 9.83
CA PRO A 323 -1.90 -4.99 8.72
C PRO A 323 -1.16 -4.04 7.77
N ALA A 324 0.08 -4.37 7.46
CA ALA A 324 0.91 -3.56 6.58
C ALA A 324 1.57 -4.38 5.45
N PHE A 325 1.73 -3.74 4.29
CA PHE A 325 2.61 -4.21 3.22
C PHE A 325 4.00 -3.62 3.42
N ILE A 326 4.99 -4.45 3.71
CA ILE A 326 6.37 -4.04 3.95
C ILE A 326 7.23 -4.52 2.78
N LEU A 327 7.59 -3.58 1.91
CA LEU A 327 8.22 -3.86 0.63
C LEU A 327 9.71 -3.51 0.67
N GLY A 328 10.56 -4.47 0.33
CA GLY A 328 12.01 -4.32 0.19
C GLY A 328 12.43 -3.66 -1.12
N SER A 329 13.60 -4.02 -1.60
CA SER A 329 14.26 -3.50 -2.79
C SER A 329 15.02 -4.61 -3.52
N ASP A 330 15.66 -4.34 -4.65
CA ASP A 330 16.50 -5.35 -5.33
C ASP A 330 17.89 -5.52 -4.65
N LYS A 331 17.98 -5.30 -3.34
CA LYS A 331 19.18 -5.40 -2.51
C LYS A 331 18.83 -6.21 -1.25
N ALA A 332 19.86 -6.73 -0.57
CA ALA A 332 19.66 -7.38 0.72
C ALA A 332 19.07 -6.43 1.78
N ASP A 333 17.81 -6.66 2.15
CA ASP A 333 17.02 -5.87 3.08
C ASP A 333 16.78 -6.62 4.41
N LEU A 334 16.48 -5.84 5.46
CA LEU A 334 16.01 -6.34 6.75
C LEU A 334 14.56 -5.88 6.94
N LEU A 335 13.59 -6.78 6.92
CA LEU A 335 12.16 -6.46 6.98
C LEU A 335 11.52 -7.05 8.25
N ARG A 336 10.70 -6.30 8.98
CA ARG A 336 10.07 -6.76 10.23
C ARG A 336 8.59 -6.43 10.30
N ASP A 337 7.82 -7.41 10.75
CA ASP A 337 6.38 -7.31 10.98
C ASP A 337 5.99 -6.29 12.08
N GLY A 338 4.74 -5.82 11.98
CA GLY A 338 4.08 -4.89 12.89
C GLY A 338 3.28 -5.56 14.02
N LYS A 339 3.30 -6.91 14.11
CA LYS A 339 2.53 -7.81 15.01
C LYS A 339 1.10 -8.12 14.57
N ALA A 340 0.60 -7.38 13.60
CA ALA A 340 -0.67 -7.65 12.94
C ALA A 340 -0.45 -8.74 11.87
N SER A 341 -1.43 -8.95 11.00
CA SER A 341 -1.24 -9.81 9.84
C SER A 341 -0.52 -9.03 8.75
N ASP A 342 0.77 -9.27 8.53
CA ASP A 342 1.60 -8.44 7.66
C ASP A 342 2.03 -9.15 6.36
N PHE A 343 2.28 -8.36 5.32
CA PHE A 343 2.70 -8.83 4.00
C PHE A 343 4.10 -8.31 3.69
N LEU A 344 5.10 -9.17 3.68
CA LEU A 344 6.50 -8.78 3.52
C LEU A 344 7.08 -9.33 2.22
N GLU A 345 7.66 -8.46 1.38
CA GLU A 345 8.25 -8.87 0.09
C GLU A 345 9.69 -8.35 -0.04
N GLY A 346 10.65 -9.27 -0.21
CA GLY A 346 12.08 -8.96 -0.35
C GLY A 346 12.49 -8.50 -1.76
N PHE A 347 11.81 -9.01 -2.80
CA PHE A 347 12.19 -8.89 -4.21
C PHE A 347 13.46 -9.65 -4.58
N ALA A 348 14.61 -9.01 -4.60
CA ALA A 348 15.87 -9.63 -4.98
C ALA A 348 16.93 -9.22 -3.97
N GLY A 349 17.79 -10.14 -3.54
CA GLY A 349 18.65 -9.86 -2.41
C GLY A 349 18.85 -11.11 -1.58
N ASN A 350 19.66 -11.00 -0.54
CA ASN A 350 19.65 -12.03 0.51
C ASN A 350 18.94 -11.38 1.68
N ASP A 351 17.63 -11.53 1.72
CA ASP A 351 16.77 -10.77 2.58
C ASP A 351 16.56 -11.48 3.91
N ARG A 352 16.32 -10.67 4.93
CA ARG A 352 16.07 -11.18 6.27
C ARG A 352 14.78 -10.61 6.82
N PHE A 353 13.89 -11.52 7.21
CA PHE A 353 12.59 -11.20 7.77
C PHE A 353 12.60 -11.49 9.28
N SER A 354 11.94 -10.67 10.07
CA SER A 354 11.70 -10.93 11.49
C SER A 354 10.20 -10.90 11.72
N LEU A 355 9.64 -12.04 12.09
CA LEU A 355 8.20 -12.22 12.30
C LEU A 355 7.89 -12.51 13.76
N SER A 356 6.83 -11.90 14.27
CA SER A 356 6.42 -11.94 15.66
C SER A 356 5.06 -12.61 15.85
N THR A 357 3.99 -11.86 16.11
CA THR A 357 2.60 -12.35 16.23
C THR A 357 1.82 -12.09 14.94
N GLY A 358 0.51 -12.34 14.93
CA GLY A 358 -0.32 -12.15 13.73
C GLY A 358 -0.13 -13.23 12.66
N ASN A 359 -0.85 -13.12 11.54
CA ASN A 359 -0.73 -14.06 10.42
C ASN A 359 0.06 -13.38 9.29
N ASP A 360 1.29 -13.82 9.03
CA ASP A 360 2.15 -13.12 8.08
C ASP A 360 2.34 -13.91 6.80
N THR A 361 2.38 -13.19 5.68
CA THR A 361 2.77 -13.71 4.38
C THR A 361 4.12 -13.13 3.99
N VAL A 362 5.07 -13.98 3.65
CA VAL A 362 6.42 -13.60 3.22
C VAL A 362 6.70 -14.11 1.82
N VAL A 363 7.21 -13.21 0.98
CA VAL A 363 7.78 -13.51 -0.33
C VAL A 363 9.26 -13.12 -0.28
N GLY A 364 10.17 -14.11 -0.15
CA GLY A 364 11.61 -13.84 -0.13
C GLY A 364 12.09 -13.26 -1.45
N GLY A 365 11.85 -14.01 -2.52
CA GLY A 365 12.14 -13.61 -3.89
C GLY A 365 13.43 -14.24 -4.42
N ASP A 366 14.21 -13.47 -5.18
CA ASP A 366 15.46 -13.93 -5.79
C ASP A 366 16.62 -13.79 -4.79
N GLY A 367 17.14 -14.92 -4.30
CA GLY A 367 18.44 -14.96 -3.62
C GLY A 367 18.52 -16.03 -2.55
N THR A 368 18.91 -15.66 -1.33
CA THR A 368 18.98 -16.59 -0.20
C THR A 368 18.42 -15.93 1.03
N ASP A 369 17.17 -16.24 1.29
CA ASP A 369 16.34 -15.50 2.22
C ASP A 369 16.17 -16.25 3.54
N THR A 370 16.11 -15.48 4.62
CA THR A 370 16.08 -16.01 5.98
C THR A 370 14.96 -15.38 6.79
N VAL A 371 14.06 -16.21 7.30
CA VAL A 371 12.99 -15.77 8.19
C VAL A 371 13.31 -16.12 9.64
N GLN A 372 13.37 -15.11 10.50
CA GLN A 372 13.51 -15.27 11.94
C GLN A 372 12.12 -15.27 12.59
N LEU A 373 11.77 -16.37 13.24
CA LEU A 373 10.50 -16.55 13.93
C LEU A 373 10.66 -16.34 15.43
N ALA A 374 9.70 -15.64 16.04
CA ALA A 374 9.59 -15.53 17.49
C ALA A 374 9.35 -16.90 18.14
N GLY A 375 9.81 -17.06 19.39
CA GLY A 375 9.63 -18.31 20.13
C GLY A 375 10.59 -19.44 19.72
N ALA A 376 10.26 -20.66 20.12
CA ALA A 376 11.08 -21.85 19.88
C ALA A 376 10.44 -22.74 18.80
N ILE A 377 11.24 -23.51 18.07
CA ILE A 377 10.75 -24.45 17.03
C ILE A 377 9.72 -25.49 17.55
N GLY A 378 9.73 -25.76 18.86
CA GLY A 378 8.74 -26.63 19.51
C GLY A 378 7.33 -26.03 19.55
N ASN A 379 7.20 -24.71 19.38
CA ASN A 379 5.93 -24.00 19.38
C ASN A 379 5.20 -24.10 18.03
N TYR A 380 5.86 -24.60 17.00
CA TYR A 380 5.33 -24.60 15.64
C TYR A 380 5.17 -25.99 15.09
N GLU A 381 4.14 -26.21 14.30
CA GLU A 381 4.11 -27.23 13.28
C GLU A 381 4.69 -26.65 11.98
N ALA A 382 5.36 -27.51 11.21
CA ALA A 382 5.93 -27.13 9.92
C ALA A 382 5.24 -27.95 8.84
N ILE A 383 4.71 -27.29 7.82
CA ILE A 383 3.98 -27.88 6.71
C ILE A 383 4.65 -27.42 5.43
N ARG A 384 4.80 -28.32 4.46
CA ARG A 384 5.37 -27.99 3.15
C ARG A 384 4.36 -28.31 2.08
N LEU A 385 3.83 -27.27 1.44
CA LEU A 385 2.87 -27.38 0.36
C LEU A 385 3.58 -27.79 -0.94
N SER A 386 2.81 -28.31 -1.91
CA SER A 386 3.38 -28.85 -3.15
C SER A 386 3.96 -27.80 -4.10
N ASP A 387 3.52 -26.55 -4.00
CA ASP A 387 4.08 -25.38 -4.71
C ASP A 387 5.45 -24.95 -4.15
N GLY A 388 5.84 -25.47 -2.99
CA GLY A 388 7.07 -25.13 -2.30
C GLY A 388 6.90 -24.11 -1.18
N THR A 389 5.69 -23.64 -0.90
CA THR A 389 5.38 -22.79 0.25
C THR A 389 5.67 -23.53 1.56
N LEU A 390 6.33 -22.84 2.49
CA LEU A 390 6.53 -23.30 3.86
C LEU A 390 5.51 -22.61 4.75
N VAL A 391 4.65 -23.39 5.41
CA VAL A 391 3.71 -22.90 6.41
C VAL A 391 4.21 -23.29 7.79
N MET A 392 4.27 -22.30 8.69
CA MET A 392 4.60 -22.50 10.10
C MET A 392 3.41 -22.10 10.96
N HIS A 393 2.75 -23.07 11.55
CA HIS A 393 1.56 -22.86 12.37
C HIS A 393 1.90 -22.91 13.86
N ALA A 394 1.57 -21.86 14.61
CA ALA A 394 1.85 -21.79 16.05
C ALA A 394 0.79 -22.54 16.88
N LEU A 395 1.21 -23.60 17.57
CA LEU A 395 0.35 -24.50 18.35
C LEU A 395 -0.41 -23.84 19.51
N SER A 396 0.02 -22.67 19.97
CA SER A 396 -0.64 -21.92 21.05
C SER A 396 -1.55 -20.80 20.53
N GLY A 397 -1.60 -20.59 19.22
CA GLY A 397 -2.21 -19.42 18.58
C GLY A 397 -1.47 -18.10 18.83
N GLN A 398 -0.47 -18.06 19.73
CA GLN A 398 0.21 -16.81 20.14
C GLN A 398 0.92 -16.12 18.98
N TYR A 399 1.57 -16.89 18.11
CA TYR A 399 2.38 -16.36 17.01
C TYR A 399 1.68 -16.43 15.65
N GLY A 400 0.43 -16.90 15.61
CA GLY A 400 -0.35 -17.05 14.38
C GLY A 400 0.24 -18.04 13.35
N LEU A 401 -0.22 -17.89 12.12
CA LEU A 401 0.20 -18.66 10.95
C LEU A 401 1.22 -17.87 10.14
N LYS A 402 2.31 -18.49 9.69
CA LYS A 402 3.29 -17.85 8.80
C LYS A 402 3.36 -18.60 7.47
N GLU A 403 3.03 -17.93 6.39
CA GLU A 403 3.11 -18.46 5.03
C GLU A 403 4.33 -17.86 4.33
N MET A 404 5.24 -18.70 3.84
CA MET A 404 6.52 -18.24 3.32
C MET A 404 6.83 -18.91 1.98
N THR A 405 7.00 -18.08 0.95
CA THR A 405 7.44 -18.49 -0.39
C THR A 405 8.86 -18.00 -0.64
N SER A 406 9.63 -18.77 -1.40
CA SER A 406 11.03 -18.45 -1.73
C SER A 406 11.89 -18.13 -0.50
N VAL A 407 11.83 -18.98 0.52
CA VAL A 407 12.64 -18.86 1.75
C VAL A 407 13.54 -20.08 1.92
N GLU A 408 14.84 -19.86 2.00
CA GLU A 408 15.85 -20.93 2.12
C GLU A 408 16.15 -21.30 3.57
N ARG A 409 15.94 -20.37 4.53
CA ARG A 409 16.26 -20.60 5.95
C ARG A 409 15.21 -20.06 6.90
N VAL A 410 14.98 -20.81 7.97
CA VAL A 410 14.20 -20.34 9.11
C VAL A 410 15.02 -20.41 10.39
N GLU A 411 14.91 -19.39 11.22
CA GLU A 411 15.71 -19.20 12.42
C GLU A 411 14.84 -18.99 13.67
N PHE A 412 15.25 -19.61 14.78
CA PHE A 412 14.56 -19.50 16.07
C PHE A 412 15.51 -19.03 17.16
N GLY A 413 15.05 -18.12 18.02
CA GLY A 413 15.81 -17.56 19.14
C GLY A 413 16.54 -16.25 18.81
N SER A 414 17.00 -15.53 19.85
CA SER A 414 17.48 -14.14 19.73
C SER A 414 18.99 -13.95 19.80
N VAL A 415 19.71 -14.63 20.71
CA VAL A 415 21.16 -14.37 20.93
C VAL A 415 22.05 -15.23 20.03
N ILE A 416 21.71 -16.50 19.88
CA ILE A 416 22.34 -17.41 18.90
C ILE A 416 21.17 -18.15 18.25
N PRO A 417 20.68 -17.68 17.10
CA PRO A 417 19.55 -18.31 16.45
C PRO A 417 19.95 -19.71 16.00
N THR A 418 19.05 -20.66 16.22
CA THR A 418 19.16 -21.96 15.58
C THR A 418 18.61 -21.84 14.17
N SER A 419 19.49 -22.03 13.18
CA SER A 419 19.13 -21.96 11.77
C SER A 419 18.79 -23.36 11.23
N TYR A 420 17.70 -23.42 10.49
CA TYR A 420 17.27 -24.60 9.75
C TYR A 420 17.20 -24.27 8.27
N THR A 421 17.75 -25.15 7.44
CA THR A 421 17.62 -25.06 5.99
C THR A 421 16.27 -25.65 5.58
N VAL A 422 15.54 -24.92 4.76
CA VAL A 422 14.25 -25.31 4.21
C VAL A 422 14.50 -26.28 3.06
N THR A 423 14.28 -27.58 3.29
CA THR A 423 14.47 -28.61 2.26
C THR A 423 13.12 -29.13 1.78
N LYS A 424 13.11 -29.97 0.73
CA LYS A 424 11.87 -30.57 0.22
C LYS A 424 11.14 -31.45 1.26
N THR A 425 11.83 -32.00 2.24
CA THR A 425 11.27 -33.05 3.12
C THR A 425 11.26 -32.69 4.61
N LYS A 426 12.00 -31.65 5.02
CA LYS A 426 12.16 -31.25 6.42
C LYS A 426 12.81 -29.88 6.53
N LEU A 427 12.75 -29.30 7.73
CA LEU A 427 13.69 -28.28 8.17
C LEU A 427 14.93 -28.98 8.74
N ASP A 428 16.04 -28.84 8.02
CA ASP A 428 17.30 -29.55 8.27
C ASP A 428 18.27 -28.68 9.08
N THR A 429 18.94 -29.23 10.08
CA THR A 429 19.94 -28.49 10.86
C THR A 429 21.18 -29.32 11.15
N LEU A 430 22.34 -28.67 11.21
CA LEU A 430 23.62 -29.37 11.41
C LEU A 430 23.85 -29.78 12.87
N LEU A 431 23.24 -29.06 13.82
CA LEU A 431 23.64 -29.09 15.23
C LEU A 431 22.57 -29.63 16.19
N LEU A 432 21.32 -29.75 15.74
CA LEU A 432 20.18 -30.21 16.54
C LEU A 432 19.37 -31.27 15.76
N SER A 433 18.22 -31.65 16.31
CA SER A 433 17.27 -32.51 15.61
C SER A 433 16.49 -31.72 14.57
N ASP A 434 16.34 -32.30 13.39
CA ASP A 434 15.49 -31.77 12.33
C ASP A 434 14.02 -31.66 12.75
N LYS A 435 13.26 -30.82 12.02
CA LYS A 435 11.80 -30.78 12.11
C LYS A 435 11.20 -31.37 10.84
N THR A 436 10.49 -32.48 11.00
CA THR A 436 9.75 -33.12 9.90
C THR A 436 8.49 -32.34 9.59
N TYR A 437 8.12 -32.29 8.31
CA TYR A 437 6.83 -31.74 7.92
C TYR A 437 5.69 -32.66 8.36
N VAL A 438 4.62 -32.07 8.86
CA VAL A 438 3.39 -32.79 9.21
C VAL A 438 2.55 -33.02 7.94
N GLY A 439 1.72 -34.06 7.94
CA GLY A 439 0.86 -34.38 6.81
C GLY A 439 -0.36 -33.46 6.74
N HIS A 440 -0.81 -33.17 5.53
CA HIS A 440 -1.93 -32.29 5.23
C HIS A 440 -2.70 -32.75 3.99
N VAL A 441 -3.86 -32.17 3.78
CA VAL A 441 -4.64 -32.20 2.55
C VAL A 441 -4.47 -30.85 1.86
N GLU A 442 -4.28 -30.87 0.55
CA GLU A 442 -4.17 -29.67 -0.28
C GLU A 442 -5.12 -29.76 -1.47
N GLY A 443 -5.66 -28.60 -1.84
CA GLY A 443 -6.39 -28.39 -3.08
C GLY A 443 -5.46 -28.19 -4.28
N THR A 444 -5.90 -27.34 -5.19
CA THR A 444 -5.27 -27.00 -6.45
C THR A 444 -5.39 -25.49 -6.67
N GLY A 445 -4.90 -24.96 -7.78
CA GLY A 445 -5.10 -23.54 -8.10
C GLY A 445 -6.50 -23.19 -8.64
N GLY A 446 -7.54 -23.95 -8.31
CA GLY A 446 -8.91 -23.63 -8.69
C GLY A 446 -9.93 -24.31 -7.77
N ASP A 447 -11.19 -23.93 -7.90
CA ASP A 447 -12.27 -24.27 -6.97
C ASP A 447 -12.35 -25.76 -6.58
N ASN A 448 -12.30 -26.02 -5.27
CA ASN A 448 -12.24 -27.35 -4.68
C ASN A 448 -13.34 -27.58 -3.63
N ASN A 449 -13.59 -28.85 -3.35
CA ASN A 449 -14.45 -29.29 -2.25
C ASN A 449 -13.66 -30.31 -1.43
N LEU A 450 -13.10 -29.83 -0.33
CA LEU A 450 -12.18 -30.56 0.53
C LEU A 450 -12.89 -30.93 1.83
N GLY A 451 -12.66 -32.15 2.32
CA GLY A 451 -13.26 -32.65 3.54
C GLY A 451 -12.25 -33.43 4.37
N GLY A 452 -12.18 -33.11 5.65
CA GLY A 452 -11.42 -33.82 6.65
C GLY A 452 -12.16 -35.05 7.18
N THR A 453 -11.71 -35.52 8.33
CA THR A 453 -12.08 -36.79 8.91
C THR A 453 -12.75 -36.60 10.27
N ALA A 454 -12.55 -37.55 11.19
CA ALA A 454 -13.00 -37.43 12.57
C ALA A 454 -11.81 -37.25 13.54
N GLY A 455 -10.63 -36.96 13.01
CA GLY A 455 -9.41 -36.67 13.76
C GLY A 455 -8.89 -35.28 13.42
N VAL A 456 -7.70 -34.94 13.92
CA VAL A 456 -7.05 -33.65 13.66
C VAL A 456 -6.54 -33.59 12.22
N ASP A 457 -7.18 -32.75 11.41
CA ASP A 457 -6.87 -32.54 10.01
C ASP A 457 -6.22 -31.17 9.76
N ARG A 458 -5.44 -31.09 8.68
CA ARG A 458 -4.81 -29.85 8.18
C ARG A 458 -5.16 -29.75 6.71
N ILE A 459 -5.91 -28.72 6.32
CA ILE A 459 -6.47 -28.61 4.98
C ILE A 459 -6.20 -27.22 4.41
N PHE A 460 -5.61 -27.18 3.23
CA PHE A 460 -5.25 -25.96 2.50
C PHE A 460 -5.97 -25.94 1.14
N GLY A 461 -6.79 -24.93 0.88
CA GLY A 461 -7.49 -24.74 -0.40
C GLY A 461 -6.54 -24.36 -1.54
N LEU A 462 -5.61 -23.45 -1.24
CA LEU A 462 -4.64 -22.82 -2.14
C LEU A 462 -5.24 -21.65 -2.92
N ALA A 463 -5.64 -21.83 -4.18
CA ALA A 463 -6.24 -20.75 -4.94
C ALA A 463 -7.55 -21.20 -5.56
N GLY A 464 -8.49 -20.28 -5.79
CA GLY A 464 -9.84 -20.59 -6.25
C GLY A 464 -10.85 -20.36 -5.15
N ASN A 465 -12.14 -20.54 -5.45
CA ASN A 465 -13.21 -20.41 -4.47
C ASN A 465 -13.52 -21.80 -3.90
N ASP A 466 -12.94 -22.11 -2.77
CA ASP A 466 -12.94 -23.43 -2.17
C ASP A 466 -14.06 -23.61 -1.14
N VAL A 467 -14.47 -24.86 -0.96
CA VAL A 467 -15.34 -25.29 0.13
C VAL A 467 -14.57 -26.29 0.96
N ILE A 468 -14.27 -25.94 2.21
CA ILE A 468 -13.44 -26.73 3.11
C ILE A 468 -14.24 -27.11 4.35
N ARG A 469 -14.25 -28.40 4.70
CA ARG A 469 -14.87 -28.93 5.92
C ARG A 469 -13.86 -29.68 6.77
N GLY A 470 -13.65 -29.29 8.02
CA GLY A 470 -12.77 -29.97 8.98
C GLY A 470 -13.34 -31.32 9.40
N GLY A 471 -14.57 -31.30 9.91
CA GLY A 471 -15.30 -32.50 10.27
C GLY A 471 -15.40 -32.63 11.79
N ALA A 472 -14.80 -33.65 12.37
CA ALA A 472 -14.66 -33.69 13.83
C ALA A 472 -13.18 -33.75 14.18
N GLY A 473 -12.76 -33.08 15.24
CA GLY A 473 -11.33 -32.93 15.54
C GLY A 473 -11.03 -31.48 15.86
N ASN A 474 -9.77 -31.20 16.18
CA ASN A 474 -9.31 -29.82 16.32
C ASN A 474 -8.52 -29.53 15.06
N ASP A 475 -9.17 -28.94 14.07
CA ASP A 475 -8.69 -28.88 12.69
C ASP A 475 -8.03 -27.53 12.37
N LEU A 476 -7.09 -27.56 11.42
CA LEU A 476 -6.48 -26.36 10.84
C LEU A 476 -6.97 -26.23 9.39
N LEU A 477 -7.75 -25.20 9.11
CA LEU A 477 -8.27 -24.91 7.77
C LEU A 477 -7.71 -23.58 7.24
N HIS A 478 -7.20 -23.60 6.03
CA HIS A 478 -6.72 -22.41 5.32
C HIS A 478 -7.34 -22.34 3.93
N GLY A 479 -8.08 -21.28 3.61
CA GLY A 479 -8.68 -21.07 2.29
C GLY A 479 -7.60 -20.80 1.25
N GLY A 480 -6.83 -19.74 1.47
CA GLY A 480 -5.77 -19.32 0.56
C GLY A 480 -6.23 -18.09 -0.21
N THR A 481 -6.19 -18.09 -1.55
CA THR A 481 -6.67 -16.97 -2.36
C THR A 481 -7.98 -17.31 -3.08
N GLY A 482 -8.97 -16.42 -3.04
CA GLY A 482 -10.29 -16.61 -3.61
C GLY A 482 -11.37 -16.41 -2.55
N ASN A 483 -12.65 -16.56 -2.92
CA ASN A 483 -13.75 -16.41 -1.95
C ASN A 483 -14.13 -17.80 -1.43
N ASP A 484 -13.61 -18.15 -0.26
CA ASP A 484 -13.64 -19.48 0.30
C ASP A 484 -14.79 -19.65 1.31
N GLN A 485 -15.18 -20.91 1.55
CA GLN A 485 -16.13 -21.29 2.57
C GLN A 485 -15.51 -22.34 3.49
N LEU A 486 -15.21 -21.96 4.73
CA LEU A 486 -14.55 -22.79 5.72
C LEU A 486 -15.54 -23.17 6.83
N PHE A 487 -15.67 -24.48 7.07
CA PHE A 487 -16.49 -25.04 8.14
C PHE A 487 -15.63 -25.93 9.04
N GLY A 488 -15.37 -25.51 10.28
CA GLY A 488 -14.65 -26.34 11.27
C GLY A 488 -15.45 -27.58 11.65
N ASP A 489 -16.76 -27.40 11.78
CA ASP A 489 -17.76 -28.39 12.19
C ASP A 489 -17.69 -28.70 13.71
N ALA A 490 -16.90 -29.66 14.20
CA ALA A 490 -16.90 -30.03 15.62
C ALA A 490 -15.51 -30.24 16.22
N GLY A 491 -15.21 -29.48 17.28
CA GLY A 491 -13.98 -29.49 18.05
C GLY A 491 -13.42 -28.07 18.12
N ASP A 492 -12.23 -27.90 18.70
CA ASP A 492 -11.64 -26.55 18.81
C ASP A 492 -10.78 -26.29 17.56
N ASP A 493 -11.33 -25.57 16.58
CA ASP A 493 -10.76 -25.41 15.25
C ASP A 493 -10.03 -24.06 15.05
N GLU A 494 -9.06 -24.04 14.12
CA GLU A 494 -8.40 -22.81 13.64
C GLU A 494 -8.69 -22.62 12.15
N LEU A 495 -9.42 -21.55 11.81
CA LEU A 495 -9.83 -21.22 10.43
C LEU A 495 -9.18 -19.91 10.00
N PHE A 496 -8.52 -19.94 8.85
CA PHE A 496 -7.90 -18.80 8.19
C PHE A 496 -8.50 -18.69 6.78
N GLY A 497 -9.25 -17.63 6.50
CA GLY A 497 -9.84 -17.40 5.18
C GLY A 497 -8.74 -17.17 4.14
N GLY A 498 -7.96 -16.12 4.34
CA GLY A 498 -6.79 -15.80 3.52
C GLY A 498 -7.03 -14.51 2.75
N ILE A 499 -6.91 -14.55 1.42
CA ILE A 499 -7.16 -13.41 0.53
C ILE A 499 -8.46 -13.65 -0.23
N GLY A 500 -9.44 -12.78 -0.07
CA GLY A 500 -10.74 -12.80 -0.74
C GLY A 500 -11.88 -12.60 0.24
N ASN A 501 -13.12 -12.67 -0.23
CA ASN A 501 -14.28 -12.49 0.65
C ASN A 501 -14.76 -13.86 1.12
N ASP A 502 -14.37 -14.23 2.33
CA ASP A 502 -14.53 -15.59 2.83
C ASP A 502 -15.76 -15.74 3.73
N VAL A 503 -16.22 -16.98 3.89
CA VAL A 503 -17.27 -17.34 4.84
C VAL A 503 -16.73 -18.38 5.81
N LEU A 504 -16.62 -18.01 7.08
CA LEU A 504 -16.05 -18.85 8.13
C LEU A 504 -17.13 -19.23 9.15
N SER A 505 -17.24 -20.53 9.43
CA SER A 505 -18.08 -21.05 10.52
C SER A 505 -17.27 -22.07 11.32
N GLY A 506 -16.87 -21.71 12.54
CA GLY A 506 -16.13 -22.61 13.43
C GLY A 506 -16.96 -23.84 13.77
N GLY A 507 -18.18 -23.63 14.26
CA GLY A 507 -19.11 -24.71 14.58
C GLY A 507 -19.14 -24.95 16.09
N ALA A 508 -19.05 -26.21 16.51
CA ALA A 508 -19.14 -26.57 17.92
C ALA A 508 -17.76 -26.77 18.55
N GLY A 509 -17.37 -25.88 19.46
CA GLY A 509 -16.10 -25.94 20.15
C GLY A 509 -15.62 -24.53 20.46
N ASN A 510 -14.36 -24.34 20.82
CA ASN A 510 -13.79 -23.01 21.01
C ASN A 510 -12.87 -22.71 19.83
N ASP A 511 -13.40 -21.96 18.87
CA ASP A 511 -12.74 -21.80 17.58
C ASP A 511 -11.95 -20.50 17.52
N ARG A 512 -10.86 -20.49 16.73
CA ARG A 512 -10.10 -19.29 16.40
C ARG A 512 -10.26 -19.01 14.91
N LEU A 513 -10.82 -17.85 14.59
CA LEU A 513 -11.18 -17.47 13.24
C LEU A 513 -10.40 -16.22 12.83
N SER A 514 -9.82 -16.24 11.63
CA SER A 514 -9.20 -15.10 10.98
C SER A 514 -9.75 -15.01 9.57
N GLY A 515 -10.38 -13.89 9.24
CA GLY A 515 -10.90 -13.65 7.89
C GLY A 515 -9.75 -13.45 6.90
N GLY A 516 -8.82 -12.57 7.25
CA GLY A 516 -7.68 -12.20 6.41
C GLY A 516 -7.93 -10.90 5.66
N VAL A 517 -7.72 -10.90 4.35
CA VAL A 517 -7.86 -9.76 3.44
C VAL A 517 -9.16 -9.91 2.68
N GLY A 518 -10.04 -8.91 2.71
CA GLY A 518 -11.35 -8.95 2.07
C GLY A 518 -12.51 -8.72 3.04
N SER A 519 -13.74 -8.68 2.52
CA SER A 519 -14.95 -8.54 3.34
C SER A 519 -15.46 -9.91 3.77
N ASP A 520 -15.15 -10.30 4.99
CA ASP A 520 -15.42 -11.66 5.45
C ASP A 520 -16.75 -11.80 6.20
N VAL A 521 -17.32 -13.01 6.16
CA VAL A 521 -18.54 -13.35 6.88
C VAL A 521 -18.25 -14.43 7.92
N PHE A 522 -18.41 -14.08 9.19
CA PHE A 522 -18.35 -15.04 10.29
C PHE A 522 -19.77 -15.54 10.61
N ASP A 523 -20.06 -16.79 10.23
CA ASP A 523 -21.40 -17.40 10.27
C ASP A 523 -21.70 -18.11 11.59
N PHE A 524 -22.50 -17.43 12.43
CA PHE A 524 -23.11 -17.93 13.66
C PHE A 524 -24.62 -18.17 13.52
N SER A 525 -25.15 -18.26 12.29
CA SER A 525 -26.57 -18.52 12.03
C SER A 525 -27.01 -19.89 12.53
N LYS A 526 -26.09 -20.86 12.55
CA LYS A 526 -26.28 -22.16 13.21
C LYS A 526 -25.72 -22.07 14.63
N ILE A 527 -26.62 -21.88 15.60
CA ILE A 527 -26.24 -21.78 17.01
C ILE A 527 -25.58 -23.08 17.47
N ALA A 528 -24.27 -23.00 17.71
CA ALA A 528 -23.48 -24.04 18.34
C ALA A 528 -23.00 -23.59 19.72
N SER A 529 -22.51 -24.53 20.53
CA SER A 529 -21.94 -24.23 21.84
C SER A 529 -20.45 -24.01 21.72
N GLY A 530 -19.92 -22.98 22.37
CA GLY A 530 -18.52 -22.63 22.12
C GLY A 530 -18.10 -21.26 22.62
N ARG A 531 -16.81 -21.02 22.63
CA ARG A 531 -16.24 -19.68 22.80
C ARG A 531 -15.29 -19.43 21.65
N ASP A 532 -15.77 -18.64 20.70
CA ASP A 532 -15.01 -18.37 19.48
C ASP A 532 -14.30 -17.03 19.61
N VAL A 533 -13.14 -16.94 18.97
CA VAL A 533 -12.30 -15.75 18.94
C VAL A 533 -12.04 -15.38 17.50
N ILE A 534 -12.55 -14.22 17.08
CA ILE A 534 -12.22 -13.60 15.79
C ILE A 534 -11.05 -12.65 16.02
N THR A 535 -9.97 -12.80 15.26
CA THR A 535 -8.68 -12.18 15.58
C THR A 535 -8.46 -10.84 14.89
N ASP A 536 -9.17 -10.61 13.79
CA ASP A 536 -8.94 -9.56 12.81
C ASP A 536 -10.24 -8.88 12.33
N PHE A 537 -11.32 -8.97 13.11
CA PHE A 537 -12.62 -8.39 12.75
C PHE A 537 -12.50 -6.89 12.43
N ASN A 538 -12.82 -6.49 11.20
CA ASN A 538 -12.67 -5.14 10.64
C ASN A 538 -11.22 -4.61 10.75
N LYS A 539 -10.23 -5.50 10.71
CA LYS A 539 -8.80 -5.15 10.69
C LYS A 539 -8.10 -5.53 9.40
N GLY A 540 -8.71 -6.37 8.55
CA GLY A 540 -8.15 -6.79 7.27
C GLY A 540 -7.85 -5.63 6.33
N VAL A 541 -6.91 -5.86 5.41
CA VAL A 541 -6.76 -5.00 4.23
C VAL A 541 -7.89 -5.37 3.28
N GLU A 542 -8.60 -4.40 2.71
CA GLU A 542 -9.82 -4.59 1.93
C GLU A 542 -11.04 -5.01 2.76
N GLY A 543 -12.14 -4.25 2.64
CA GLY A 543 -13.46 -4.74 2.99
C GLY A 543 -14.00 -4.42 4.38
N HIS A 544 -15.22 -4.89 4.61
CA HIS A 544 -15.94 -4.77 5.88
C HIS A 544 -16.49 -6.15 6.27
N ASP A 545 -16.07 -6.62 7.44
CA ASP A 545 -16.48 -7.91 7.96
C ASP A 545 -17.90 -7.88 8.50
N THR A 546 -18.56 -9.02 8.42
CA THR A 546 -19.94 -9.20 8.85
C THR A 546 -20.07 -10.39 9.81
N LEU A 547 -20.70 -10.16 10.96
CA LEU A 547 -21.20 -11.21 11.82
C LEU A 547 -22.60 -11.61 11.39
N LEU A 548 -22.80 -12.88 11.03
CA LEU A 548 -24.09 -13.40 10.61
C LEU A 548 -24.74 -14.18 11.77
N PHE A 549 -25.92 -13.75 12.23
CA PHE A 549 -26.69 -14.43 13.28
C PHE A 549 -28.10 -14.81 12.83
N SER A 550 -28.68 -15.83 13.47
CA SER A 550 -30.09 -16.19 13.26
C SER A 550 -31.05 -15.25 13.99
N ALA A 551 -32.21 -14.98 13.38
CA ALA A 551 -33.35 -14.29 13.97
C ALA A 551 -33.91 -14.95 15.26
N SER A 552 -33.49 -16.19 15.54
CA SER A 552 -33.77 -16.91 16.78
C SER A 552 -32.91 -16.45 17.96
N LEU A 553 -31.70 -15.95 17.70
CA LEU A 553 -30.78 -15.42 18.70
C LEU A 553 -31.02 -13.92 18.95
N PHE A 554 -31.03 -13.13 17.87
CA PHE A 554 -31.27 -11.70 17.91
C PHE A 554 -32.34 -11.30 16.88
N LYS A 555 -33.25 -10.40 17.24
CA LYS A 555 -34.31 -9.97 16.32
C LYS A 555 -33.84 -8.96 15.28
N THR A 556 -32.82 -8.18 15.60
CA THR A 556 -32.26 -7.10 14.77
C THR A 556 -30.76 -6.97 15.04
N ALA A 557 -30.02 -6.36 14.10
CA ALA A 557 -28.61 -6.00 14.28
C ALA A 557 -28.39 -5.13 15.53
N ASP A 558 -29.23 -4.11 15.74
CA ASP A 558 -29.15 -3.24 16.94
C ASP A 558 -29.29 -4.03 18.25
N ALA A 559 -30.13 -5.09 18.25
CA ALA A 559 -30.25 -5.95 19.41
C ALA A 559 -28.95 -6.73 19.66
N ALA A 560 -28.33 -7.29 18.62
CA ALA A 560 -27.05 -7.96 18.74
C ALA A 560 -25.93 -7.00 19.18
N LEU A 561 -25.84 -5.81 18.58
CA LEU A 561 -24.88 -4.75 18.97
C LEU A 561 -24.99 -4.40 20.47
N SER A 562 -26.23 -4.27 20.98
CA SER A 562 -26.46 -3.95 22.40
C SER A 562 -26.04 -5.04 23.38
N HIS A 563 -25.78 -6.27 22.88
CA HIS A 563 -25.32 -7.41 23.69
C HIS A 563 -23.79 -7.49 23.81
N PHE A 564 -23.03 -6.69 23.06
CA PHE A 564 -21.59 -6.62 23.23
C PHE A 564 -21.22 -5.96 24.56
N VAL A 565 -20.21 -6.53 25.23
CA VAL A 565 -19.60 -6.00 26.46
C VAL A 565 -18.10 -5.89 26.25
N GLN A 566 -17.54 -4.72 26.54
CA GLN A 566 -16.10 -4.50 26.41
C GLN A 566 -15.38 -5.23 27.55
N SER A 567 -14.38 -6.04 27.22
CA SER A 567 -13.53 -6.75 28.17
C SER A 567 -12.07 -6.51 27.86
N GLY A 568 -11.43 -5.58 28.58
CA GLY A 568 -10.09 -5.14 28.22
C GLY A 568 -10.08 -4.47 26.84
N ALA A 569 -9.26 -4.99 25.92
CA ALA A 569 -9.19 -4.54 24.54
C ALA A 569 -10.27 -5.18 23.64
N ASP A 570 -10.96 -6.22 24.11
CA ASP A 570 -11.82 -7.06 23.26
C ASP A 570 -13.31 -6.70 23.40
N ALA A 571 -14.06 -6.86 22.32
CA ALA A 571 -15.52 -6.80 22.35
C ALA A 571 -16.09 -8.22 22.44
N VAL A 572 -16.92 -8.49 23.47
CA VAL A 572 -17.44 -9.83 23.73
C VAL A 572 -18.96 -9.84 23.62
N LEU A 573 -19.51 -10.70 22.77
CA LEU A 573 -20.95 -10.98 22.69
C LEU A 573 -21.21 -12.40 23.19
N SER A 574 -22.15 -12.56 24.12
CA SER A 574 -22.49 -13.86 24.71
C SER A 574 -23.97 -14.18 24.61
N TRP A 575 -24.30 -15.47 24.43
CA TRP A 575 -25.65 -16.01 24.44
C TRP A 575 -25.73 -17.30 25.29
N LEU A 576 -26.92 -17.90 25.34
CA LEU A 576 -27.09 -19.15 26.07
C LEU A 576 -26.33 -20.28 25.37
N GLY A 577 -25.21 -20.69 25.95
CA GLY A 577 -24.41 -21.82 25.47
C GLY A 577 -23.19 -21.44 24.64
N GLY A 578 -22.99 -20.15 24.29
CA GLY A 578 -21.80 -19.73 23.57
C GLY A 578 -21.49 -18.24 23.63
N SER A 579 -20.35 -17.86 23.04
CA SER A 579 -19.90 -16.47 22.92
C SER A 579 -18.94 -16.30 21.75
N VAL A 580 -18.90 -15.09 21.20
CA VAL A 580 -17.85 -14.64 20.27
C VAL A 580 -17.07 -13.49 20.89
N VAL A 581 -15.75 -13.54 20.76
CA VAL A 581 -14.81 -12.49 21.17
C VAL A 581 -14.21 -11.90 19.90
N LEU A 582 -14.35 -10.58 19.72
CA LEU A 582 -13.63 -9.82 18.71
C LEU A 582 -12.38 -9.25 19.38
N ALA A 583 -11.23 -9.86 19.09
CA ALA A 583 -9.96 -9.52 19.72
C ALA A 583 -9.53 -8.09 19.34
N ASP A 584 -9.04 -7.30 20.30
CA ASP A 584 -8.60 -5.90 20.12
C ASP A 584 -9.58 -5.00 19.36
N THR A 585 -10.88 -5.28 19.44
CA THR A 585 -11.96 -4.46 18.84
C THR A 585 -12.67 -3.64 19.91
N LYS A 586 -12.81 -2.33 19.68
CA LYS A 586 -13.65 -1.49 20.55
C LYS A 586 -15.09 -1.55 20.08
N ILE A 587 -16.03 -1.64 21.02
CA ILE A 587 -17.47 -1.61 20.69
C ILE A 587 -17.88 -0.31 19.99
N ALA A 588 -17.18 0.79 20.24
CA ALA A 588 -17.45 2.07 19.59
C ALA A 588 -17.20 2.04 18.07
N ASP A 589 -16.37 1.10 17.61
CA ASP A 589 -16.02 0.93 16.20
C ASP A 589 -16.98 -0.06 15.50
N LEU A 590 -17.91 -0.68 16.25
CA LEU A 590 -18.94 -1.57 15.71
C LEU A 590 -20.19 -0.78 15.28
N HIS A 591 -20.74 -1.15 14.12
CA HIS A 591 -21.85 -0.47 13.47
C HIS A 591 -22.95 -1.44 13.03
N HIS A 592 -24.11 -0.90 12.67
CA HIS A 592 -25.26 -1.70 12.21
C HIS A 592 -24.92 -2.56 10.98
N GLY A 593 -24.03 -2.06 10.10
CA GLY A 593 -23.58 -2.76 8.91
C GLY A 593 -22.79 -4.04 9.19
N ASP A 594 -22.14 -4.13 10.36
CA ASP A 594 -21.29 -5.26 10.76
C ASP A 594 -22.10 -6.49 11.16
N ILE A 595 -23.43 -6.39 11.26
CA ILE A 595 -24.29 -7.49 11.72
C ILE A 595 -25.42 -7.74 10.74
N LEU A 596 -25.47 -8.97 10.24
CA LEU A 596 -26.57 -9.48 9.44
C LEU A 596 -27.42 -10.48 10.24
N ILE A 597 -28.74 -10.33 10.18
CA ILE A 597 -29.70 -11.24 10.80
C ILE A 597 -30.49 -11.98 9.73
N VAL A 598 -30.50 -13.32 9.77
CA VAL A 598 -31.19 -14.19 8.81
C VAL A 598 -32.31 -15.06 9.40
#